data_AF-A0A7H4PF41-F1
#
_entry.id   AF-A0A7H4PF41-F1
#
_cell.length_a   1.000
_cell.length_b   1.000
_cell.length_c   1.000
_cell.angle_alpha   90.00
_cell.angle_beta   90.00
_cell.angle_gamma   90.00
#
_symmetry.space_group_name_H-M   'P 1'
#
loop_
_entity.id
_entity.type
_entity.pdbx_description
1 polymer ?
#
loop_
_entity_poly.entity_id
_entity_poly.type
_entity_poly.pdbx_seq_one_letter_code
_entity_poly.pdbx_strand_id
1 'polypeptide(L)' 'MLKNLAEKAAPLNIPVQPINAMDYGMQRGDNVLDYALSLIEAH' A
#
# COMPACT_ATOMS: atom_id res chain seq x y z
N MET A 1 7.81 -12.26 -0.82
CA MET A 1 8.02 -10.97 -0.12
C MET A 1 6.68 -10.30 0.21
N LEU A 2 5.92 -9.80 -0.77
CA LEU A 2 4.64 -9.11 -0.52
C LEU A 2 3.62 -9.97 0.26
N LYS A 3 3.38 -11.21 -0.18
CA LYS A 3 2.46 -12.14 0.49
C LYS A 3 2.79 -12.32 1.98
N ASN A 4 4.06 -12.56 2.30
CA ASN A 4 4.51 -12.73 3.69
C ASN A 4 4.35 -11.46 4.52
N LEU A 5 4.46 -10.27 3.92
CA LEU A 5 4.23 -9.00 4.63
C LEU A 5 2.74 -8.79 4.92
N ALA A 6 1.88 -9.06 3.93
CA ALA A 6 0.44 -9.01 4.10
C ALA A 6 -0.05 -9.99 5.18
N GLU A 7 0.45 -11.23 5.18
CA GLU A 7 0.12 -12.24 6.20
C GLU A 7 0.53 -11.82 7.62
N LYS A 8 1.68 -11.15 7.78
CA LYS A 8 2.14 -10.63 9.08
C LYS A 8 1.36 -9.41 9.56
N ALA A 9 0.84 -8.61 8.63
CA ALA A 9 0.12 -7.38 8.90
C ALA A 9 -1.40 -7.60 9.13
N ALA A 10 -1.96 -8.67 8.57
CA ALA A 10 -3.37 -9.02 8.69
C ALA A 10 -3.91 -9.07 10.14
N PRO A 11 -3.19 -9.65 11.13
CA PRO A 11 -3.65 -9.67 12.53
C PRO A 11 -3.75 -8.27 13.17
N LEU A 12 -3.10 -7.27 12.59
CA LEU A 12 -3.11 -5.88 13.05
C LEU A 12 -4.11 -5.01 12.27
N ASN A 13 -4.90 -5.60 11.36
CA ASN A 13 -5.77 -4.88 10.42
C ASN A 13 -5.03 -3.83 9.59
N ILE A 14 -3.76 -4.08 9.24
CA ILE A 14 -2.98 -3.20 8.37
C ILE A 14 -3.04 -3.73 6.94
N PRO A 15 -3.68 -3.02 5.99
CA PRO A 15 -3.70 -3.42 4.59
C PRO A 15 -2.32 -3.24 3.96
N VAL A 16 -1.86 -4.25 3.22
CA VAL A 16 -0.57 -4.24 2.53
C VAL A 16 -0.80 -4.51 1.05
N GLN A 17 -0.39 -3.57 0.21
CA GLN A 17 -0.51 -3.63 -1.25
C GLN A 17 0.78 -3.17 -1.93
N PRO A 18 1.05 -3.62 -3.17
CA PRO A 18 2.19 -3.14 -3.92
C PRO A 18 1.97 -1.69 -4.39
N ILE A 19 3.03 -0.90 -4.41
CA ILE A 19 3.02 0.44 -5.02
C ILE A 19 3.01 0.28 -6.54
N ASN A 20 2.24 1.12 -7.24
CA ASN A 20 2.26 1.18 -8.69
C ASN A 20 3.68 1.53 -9.19
N ALA A 21 4.19 0.73 -10.14
CA ALA A 21 5.56 0.87 -10.63
C ALA A 21 5.83 2.23 -11.33
N MET A 22 4.82 2.81 -12.00
CA MET A 22 4.93 4.12 -12.63
C MET A 22 5.02 5.22 -11.58
N ASP A 23 4.16 5.18 -10.56
CA ASP A 23 4.18 6.19 -9.49
C ASP A 23 5.49 6.13 -8.70
N TYR A 24 6.00 4.91 -8.43
CA TYR A 24 7.31 4.71 -7.83
C TYR A 24 8.45 5.24 -8.72
N GLY A 25 8.46 4.86 -10.00
CA GLY A 25 9.52 5.23 -10.94
C GLY A 25 9.57 6.73 -11.25
N MET A 26 8.42 7.39 -11.29
CA MET A 26 8.31 8.83 -11.52
C MET A 26 8.34 9.66 -10.23
N GLN A 27 8.50 9.03 -9.06
CA GLN A 27 8.49 9.69 -7.75
C GLN A 27 7.22 10.52 -7.49
N ARG A 28 6.06 10.01 -7.93
CA ARG A 28 4.76 10.63 -7.69
C ARG A 28 4.28 10.33 -6.28
N GLY A 29 4.90 11.00 -5.30
CA GLY A 29 4.63 10.79 -3.88
C GLY A 29 3.19 11.14 -3.47
N ASP A 30 2.58 12.10 -4.18
CA ASP A 30 1.16 12.45 -4.08
C ASP A 30 0.26 11.25 -4.40
N ASN A 31 0.47 10.61 -5.55
CA ASN A 31 -0.31 9.42 -5.94
C ASN A 31 -0.12 8.25 -4.96
N VAL A 32 1.10 8.06 -4.46
CA VAL A 32 1.40 7.01 -3.48
C VAL A 32 0.68 7.29 -2.16
N LEU A 33 0.61 8.55 -1.72
CA LEU A 33 -0.10 8.96 -0.51
C LEU A 33 -1.62 8.76 -0.68
N ASP A 34 -2.20 9.22 -1.79
CA ASP A 34 -3.63 9.06 -2.07
C ASP A 34 -4.02 7.57 -2.10
N TYR A 35 -3.18 6.73 -2.70
CA TYR A 35 -3.39 5.29 -2.70
C TYR A 35 -3.34 4.72 -1.28
N ALA A 36 -2.36 5.09 -0.46
CA ALA A 36 -2.27 4.64 0.93
C ALA A 36 -3.50 5.04 1.76
N LEU A 37 -4.00 6.27 1.58
CA LEU A 37 -5.22 6.74 2.25
C LEU A 37 -6.46 5.93 1.83
N SER A 38 -6.59 5.61 0.54
CA SER A 38 -7.69 4.77 0.04
C SER A 38 -7.70 3.35 0.64
N LEU A 39 -6.55 2.82 1.03
CA LEU A 39 -6.45 1.51 1.69
C LEU A 39 -6.92 1.58 3.14
N ILE A 40 -6.80 2.73 3.80
CA ILE A 40 -7.23 2.96 5.18
C ILE A 40 -8.75 3.22 5.23
N GLU A 41 -9.29 4.00 4.29
CA GLU A 41 -10.73 4.33 4.24
C GLU A 41 -11.61 3.16 3.81
N ALA A 42 -11.04 2.14 3.13
CA ALA A 42 -11.75 0.94 2.72
C ALA A 42 -12.06 -0.04 3.88
N HIS A 43 -11.80 0.36 5.13
CA HIS A 43 -11.96 -0.44 6.36
C HIS A 43 -12.98 0.14 7.34
#